data_AF-A0A9E1Y551-F1
#
_entry.id   AF-A0A9E1Y551-F1
#
_cell.length_a   1.000
_cell.length_b   1.000
_cell.length_c   1.000
_cell.angle_alpha   90.00
_cell.angle_beta   90.00
_cell.angle_gamma   90.00
#
_symmetry.space_group_name_H-M   'P 1'
#
loop_
_entity.id
_entity.type
_entity.pdbx_description
1 polymer ?
#
loop_
_entity_poly.entity_id
_entity_poly.type
_entity_poly.pdbx_seq_one_letter_code
_entity_poly.pdbx_strand_id
1 'polypeptide(L)'
;MKYLWTLAVLFLCNFLTAQESENPLFSSFENYKKAKENTPFQVKWISAGPVTNSARVEALQGDPNQPGTMYVAFGSGNLWKTTNNGLDWKPIFENQPTLGIGDIAIAPSNSEILYLGTGESL
;
A
#
# COMPACT_ATOMS: atom_id res chain seq x y z
N MET A 1 29.25 37.67 -20.37
CA MET A 1 28.83 36.57 -21.27
C MET A 1 29.62 35.27 -21.10
N LYS A 2 30.92 35.27 -20.78
CA LYS A 2 31.73 34.02 -20.64
C LYS A 2 31.28 33.03 -19.55
N TYR A 3 30.63 33.50 -18.48
CA TYR A 3 30.21 32.65 -17.36
C TYR A 3 28.79 32.07 -17.49
N LEU A 4 27.99 32.57 -18.44
CA LEU A 4 26.60 32.13 -18.62
C LEU A 4 26.53 30.70 -19.22
N TRP A 5 27.47 30.38 -20.10
CA TRP A 5 27.61 29.04 -20.68
C TRP A 5 28.13 28.03 -19.66
N THR A 6 29.06 28.43 -18.79
CA THR A 6 29.60 27.56 -17.73
C THR A 6 28.52 27.17 -16.72
N LEU A 7 27.65 28.12 -16.34
CA LEU A 7 26.49 27.86 -15.48
C LEU A 7 25.46 26.95 -16.16
N ALA A 8 25.18 27.13 -17.46
CA ALA A 8 24.27 26.26 -18.21
C ALA A 8 24.80 24.82 -18.33
N VAL A 9 26.11 24.63 -18.56
CA VAL A 9 26.72 23.29 -18.61
C VAL A 9 26.69 22.61 -17.23
N LEU A 10 26.97 23.34 -16.15
CA LEU A 10 26.85 22.80 -14.78
C LEU A 10 25.40 22.44 -14.42
N PHE A 11 24.42 23.19 -14.91
CA PHE A 11 23.00 22.87 -14.72
C PHE A 11 22.59 21.61 -15.51
N LEU A 12 23.09 21.44 -16.74
CA LEU A 12 22.84 20.27 -17.59
C LEU A 12 23.52 18.99 -17.09
N CYS A 13 24.71 19.08 -16.46
CA CYS A 13 25.43 17.92 -15.94
C CYS A 13 24.79 17.30 -14.69
N ASN A 14 24.02 18.06 -13.90
CA ASN A 14 23.35 17.54 -12.69
C ASN A 14 22.10 16.71 -12.97
N PHE A 15 21.57 16.71 -14.20
CA PHE A 15 20.39 15.92 -14.55
C PHE A 15 20.70 14.48 -14.98
N LEU A 16 21.97 14.14 -15.24
CA LEU A 16 22.32 12.85 -15.87
C LEU A 16 22.79 11.76 -14.89
N THR A 17 23.03 12.07 -13.61
CA THR A 17 23.68 11.12 -12.67
C THR A 17 22.94 10.90 -11.35
N ALA A 18 21.68 11.34 -11.21
CA ALA A 18 20.96 11.27 -9.94
C ALA A 18 19.61 10.52 -10.00
N GLN A 19 19.34 9.74 -11.04
CA GLN A 19 18.12 8.94 -11.08
C GLN A 19 18.35 7.63 -10.34
N GLU A 20 17.76 7.52 -9.14
CA GLU A 20 17.67 6.25 -8.42
C GLU A 20 17.04 5.19 -9.34
N SER A 21 17.58 3.97 -9.33
CA SER A 21 16.98 2.87 -10.10
C SER A 21 15.56 2.64 -9.63
N GLU A 22 14.63 2.41 -10.56
CA GLU A 22 13.23 2.15 -10.22
C GLU A 22 13.13 1.01 -9.19
N ASN A 23 12.36 1.23 -8.13
CA ASN A 23 12.17 0.22 -7.10
C ASN A 23 11.54 -1.04 -7.72
N PRO A 24 12.15 -2.23 -7.57
CA PRO A 24 11.66 -3.47 -8.18
C PRO A 24 10.24 -3.86 -7.74
N LEU A 25 9.74 -3.32 -6.63
CA LEU A 25 8.36 -3.52 -6.19
C LEU A 25 7.35 -3.01 -7.23
N PHE A 26 7.61 -1.88 -7.90
CA PHE A 26 6.67 -1.34 -8.89
C PHE A 26 6.60 -2.22 -10.13
N SER A 27 7.76 -2.63 -10.68
CA SER A 27 7.79 -3.52 -11.84
C SER A 27 7.19 -4.90 -11.54
N SER A 28 7.43 -5.44 -10.34
CA SER A 28 6.78 -6.67 -9.86
C SER A 28 5.26 -6.51 -9.77
N PHE A 29 4.76 -5.40 -9.22
CA PHE A 29 3.34 -5.12 -9.10
C PHE A 29 2.65 -4.96 -10.47
N GLU A 30 3.30 -4.32 -11.44
CA GLU A 30 2.80 -4.24 -12.81
C GLU A 30 2.69 -5.63 -13.46
N ASN A 31 3.68 -6.51 -13.24
CA ASN A 31 3.63 -7.88 -13.72
C ASN A 31 2.49 -8.67 -13.07
N TYR A 32 2.28 -8.49 -11.75
CA TYR A 32 1.14 -9.08 -11.04
C TYR A 32 -0.21 -8.65 -11.64
N LYS A 33 -0.41 -7.35 -11.89
CA LYS A 33 -1.65 -6.84 -12.52
C LYS A 33 -1.88 -7.47 -13.90
N LYS A 34 -0.85 -7.48 -14.75
CA LYS A 34 -0.93 -8.11 -16.08
C LYS A 34 -1.27 -9.59 -15.99
N ALA A 35 -0.68 -10.33 -15.07
CA ALA A 35 -0.96 -11.75 -14.88
C ALA A 35 -2.39 -11.99 -14.36
N LYS A 36 -2.88 -11.13 -13.47
CA LYS A 36 -4.25 -11.18 -12.93
C LYS A 36 -5.30 -10.91 -14.01
N GLU A 37 -5.05 -9.94 -14.89
CA GLU A 37 -5.91 -9.57 -16.01
C GLU A 37 -5.90 -10.62 -17.14
N ASN A 38 -4.72 -11.14 -17.50
CA ASN A 38 -4.54 -12.04 -18.64
C ASN A 38 -4.64 -13.53 -18.26
N THR A 39 -5.50 -13.89 -17.31
CA THR A 39 -5.70 -15.29 -16.94
C THR A 39 -6.32 -16.09 -18.10
N PRO A 40 -5.74 -17.24 -18.51
CA PRO A 40 -6.27 -18.03 -19.61
C PRO A 40 -7.68 -18.59 -19.32
N PHE A 41 -8.07 -18.62 -18.05
CA PHE A 41 -9.37 -19.12 -17.60
C PHE A 41 -10.49 -18.06 -17.70
N GLN A 42 -10.15 -16.78 -17.87
CA GLN A 42 -11.10 -15.65 -17.92
C GLN A 42 -12.08 -15.63 -16.73
N VAL A 43 -11.64 -16.09 -15.56
CA VAL A 43 -12.45 -16.14 -14.33
C VAL A 43 -12.04 -15.06 -13.35
N LYS A 44 -12.98 -14.69 -12.47
CA LYS A 44 -12.70 -13.83 -11.33
C LYS A 44 -11.92 -14.61 -10.27
N TRP A 45 -10.79 -14.05 -9.83
CA TRP A 45 -10.05 -14.56 -8.68
C TRP A 45 -10.88 -14.43 -7.40
N ILE A 46 -10.92 -15.49 -6.62
CA ILE A 46 -11.56 -15.54 -5.29
C ILE A 46 -10.55 -15.99 -4.25
N SER A 47 -10.75 -15.58 -3.00
CA SER A 47 -9.97 -16.12 -1.88
C SER A 47 -10.26 -17.62 -1.73
N ALA A 48 -9.21 -18.43 -1.64
CA ALA A 48 -9.31 -19.86 -1.36
C ALA A 48 -9.43 -20.17 0.15
N GLY A 49 -9.41 -19.14 1.01
CA GLY A 49 -9.35 -19.27 2.46
C GLY A 49 -7.91 -19.26 3.02
N PRO A 50 -7.74 -19.52 4.33
CA PRO A 50 -8.76 -19.92 5.30
C PRO A 50 -9.78 -18.80 5.60
N VAL A 51 -11.01 -19.18 5.95
CA VAL A 51 -12.06 -18.22 6.36
C VAL A 51 -11.86 -17.69 7.79
N THR A 52 -10.99 -18.33 8.56
CA THR A 52 -10.55 -17.92 9.90
C THR A 52 -9.06 -17.63 9.86
N ASN A 53 -8.68 -16.37 10.02
CA ASN A 53 -7.30 -15.91 9.86
C ASN A 53 -6.53 -16.10 11.18
N SER A 54 -5.36 -16.76 11.16
CA SER A 54 -4.46 -16.92 12.31
C SER A 54 -3.23 -15.98 12.23
N ALA A 55 -3.37 -14.81 11.61
CA ALA A 55 -2.26 -13.90 11.37
C ALA A 55 -1.96 -12.99 12.58
N ARG A 56 -0.72 -12.50 12.67
CA ARG A 56 -0.30 -11.49 13.66
C ARG A 56 -0.77 -10.11 13.21
N VAL A 57 -1.63 -9.49 14.01
CA VAL A 57 -2.03 -8.08 13.83
C VAL A 57 -0.88 -7.18 14.28
N GLU A 58 -0.47 -6.25 13.42
CA GLU A 58 0.54 -5.23 13.76
C GLU A 58 -0.14 -4.01 14.39
N ALA A 59 -1.25 -3.57 13.82
CA ALA A 59 -1.98 -2.40 14.28
C ALA A 59 -3.50 -2.57 14.10
N LEU A 60 -4.25 -1.99 15.04
CA LEU A 60 -5.70 -1.97 15.04
C LEU A 60 -6.19 -0.57 15.42
N GLN A 61 -7.15 -0.04 14.66
CA GLN A 61 -7.79 1.25 14.94
C GLN A 61 -9.30 1.11 14.82
N GLY A 62 -10.02 1.50 15.88
CA GLY A 62 -11.47 1.70 15.84
C GLY A 62 -11.78 3.13 15.41
N ASP A 63 -12.80 3.33 14.57
CA ASP A 63 -13.23 4.68 14.20
C ASP A 63 -14.04 5.30 15.37
N PRO A 64 -13.56 6.40 15.98
CA PRO A 64 -14.26 7.03 17.11
C PRO A 64 -15.60 7.67 16.70
N ASN A 65 -15.79 8.00 15.42
CA ASN A 65 -16.99 8.66 14.90
C ASN A 65 -17.99 7.67 14.30
N GLN A 66 -17.58 6.43 14.04
CA GLN A 66 -18.42 5.40 13.40
C GLN A 66 -18.32 4.07 14.16
N PRO A 67 -19.10 3.89 15.25
CA PRO A 67 -19.12 2.66 16.02
C PRO A 67 -19.33 1.42 15.14
N GLY A 68 -18.52 0.39 15.37
CA GLY A 68 -18.52 -0.83 14.57
C GLY A 68 -17.64 -0.79 13.32
N THR A 69 -17.06 0.36 12.98
CA THR A 69 -16.00 0.47 11.97
C THR A 69 -14.63 0.29 12.63
N MET A 70 -13.87 -0.68 12.13
CA MET A 70 -12.50 -0.94 12.60
C MET A 70 -11.60 -1.28 11.42
N TYR A 71 -10.31 -0.98 11.59
CA TYR A 71 -9.24 -1.23 10.64
C TYR A 71 -8.17 -2.10 11.31
N VAL A 72 -7.67 -3.08 10.59
CA VAL A 72 -6.61 -3.99 11.06
C VAL A 72 -5.54 -4.12 10.00
N ALA A 73 -4.29 -3.91 10.40
CA ALA A 73 -3.12 -4.00 9.55
C ALA A 73 -2.26 -5.21 9.93
N PHE A 74 -1.65 -5.80 8.90
CA PHE A 74 -0.79 -6.97 9.01
C PHE A 74 0.53 -6.73 8.28
N GLY A 75 1.64 -7.20 8.86
CA GLY A 75 2.96 -7.08 8.26
C GLY A 75 3.13 -7.89 6.96
N SER A 76 2.35 -8.96 6.79
CA SER A 76 2.29 -9.76 5.55
C SER A 76 0.85 -10.03 5.09
N GLY A 77 -0.05 -9.06 5.25
CA GLY A 77 -1.48 -9.29 5.00
C GLY A 77 -2.32 -8.08 4.62
N ASN A 78 -1.72 -6.94 4.27
CA ASN A 78 -2.43 -5.70 3.91
C ASN A 78 -3.31 -5.12 5.03
N LEU A 79 -4.16 -4.16 4.63
CA LEU A 79 -5.15 -3.49 5.46
C LEU A 79 -6.54 -4.09 5.22
N TRP A 80 -7.23 -4.35 6.32
CA TRP A 80 -8.60 -4.86 6.35
C TRP A 80 -9.50 -3.89 7.09
N LYS A 81 -10.75 -3.81 6.64
CA LYS A 81 -11.81 -2.99 7.25
C LYS A 81 -13.04 -3.83 7.55
N THR A 82 -13.65 -3.59 8.69
CA THR A 82 -15.02 -3.99 9.01
C THR A 82 -15.87 -2.75 9.24
N THR A 83 -17.18 -2.87 9.03
CA THR A 83 -18.18 -1.83 9.36
C THR A 83 -19.33 -2.39 10.19
N ASN A 84 -19.20 -3.62 10.71
CA ASN A 84 -20.25 -4.32 11.43
C ASN A 84 -19.72 -5.06 12.66
N ASN A 85 -18.86 -4.39 13.44
CA ASN A 85 -18.30 -4.91 14.69
C ASN A 85 -17.44 -6.17 14.50
N GLY A 86 -16.80 -6.33 13.35
CA GLY A 86 -15.88 -7.43 13.08
C GLY A 86 -16.54 -8.74 12.67
N LEU A 87 -17.83 -8.73 12.30
CA LEU A 87 -18.53 -9.90 11.76
C LEU A 87 -18.01 -10.28 10.37
N ASP A 88 -17.77 -9.30 9.50
CA ASP A 88 -17.02 -9.50 8.24
C ASP A 88 -15.94 -8.44 8.03
N TRP A 89 -14.91 -8.83 7.27
CA TRP A 89 -13.73 -8.03 6.97
C TRP A 89 -13.47 -8.03 5.47
N LYS A 90 -13.14 -6.86 4.94
CA LYS A 90 -12.78 -6.68 3.53
C LYS A 90 -11.37 -6.11 3.42
N PRO A 91 -10.52 -6.64 2.52
CA PRO A 91 -9.26 -5.98 2.20
C PRO A 91 -9.55 -4.65 1.52
N ILE A 92 -8.80 -3.60 1.86
CA ILE A 92 -8.97 -2.26 1.26
C ILE A 92 -7.66 -1.68 0.71
N PHE A 93 -6.58 -2.46 0.70
CA PHE A 93 -5.25 -2.03 0.25
C PHE A 93 -4.59 -3.04 -0.71
N GLU A 94 -5.37 -3.92 -1.33
CA GLU A 94 -4.89 -5.02 -2.19
C GLU A 94 -4.38 -4.60 -3.58
N ASN A 95 -4.56 -3.32 -3.94
CA ASN A 95 -4.19 -2.77 -5.24
C ASN A 95 -2.97 -1.84 -5.15
N GLN A 96 -2.09 -2.08 -4.20
CA GLN A 96 -0.88 -1.30 -3.99
C GLN A 96 0.37 -2.19 -4.09
N PRO A 97 1.53 -1.64 -4.46
CA PRO A 97 2.76 -2.41 -4.67
C PRO A 97 3.44 -2.90 -3.38
N THR A 98 2.90 -2.53 -2.22
CA THR A 98 3.40 -2.95 -0.90
C THR A 98 2.35 -3.77 -0.17
N LEU A 99 2.80 -4.84 0.47
CA LEU A 99 1.94 -5.75 1.22
C LEU A 99 1.92 -5.45 2.73
N GLY A 100 3.07 -5.02 3.24
CA GLY A 100 3.30 -4.92 4.68
C GLY A 100 2.91 -3.57 5.23
N ILE A 101 2.13 -3.60 6.31
CA ILE A 101 1.71 -2.41 7.03
C ILE A 101 1.99 -2.64 8.51
N GLY A 102 2.89 -1.84 9.06
CA GLY A 102 3.32 -1.91 10.45
C GLY A 102 2.57 -0.96 11.36
N ASP A 103 1.96 0.10 10.82
CA ASP A 103 1.17 1.05 11.61
C ASP A 103 0.06 1.72 10.79
N ILE A 104 -1.01 2.15 11.47
CA ILE A 104 -2.14 2.87 10.90
C ILE A 104 -2.67 3.93 11.87
N ALA A 105 -3.10 5.08 11.34
CA ALA A 105 -3.71 6.15 12.12
C ALA A 105 -4.88 6.79 11.38
N ILE A 106 -6.02 6.93 12.06
CA ILE A 106 -7.18 7.68 11.56
C ILE A 106 -6.95 9.16 11.83
N ALA A 107 -7.19 10.02 10.84
CA ALA A 107 -7.03 11.46 11.02
C ALA A 107 -8.06 12.00 12.04
N PRO A 108 -7.64 12.73 13.09
CA PRO A 108 -8.57 13.28 14.08
C PRO A 108 -9.57 14.27 13.49
N SER A 109 -9.22 14.93 12.37
CA SER A 109 -10.06 15.92 11.69
C SER A 109 -11.13 15.31 10.79
N ASN A 110 -10.91 14.09 10.28
CA ASN A 110 -11.84 13.42 9.38
C ASN A 110 -11.56 11.90 9.38
N SER A 111 -12.52 11.11 9.88
CA SER A 111 -12.40 9.64 9.93
C SER A 111 -12.33 8.94 8.57
N GLU A 112 -12.62 9.65 7.47
CA GLU A 112 -12.45 9.11 6.11
C GLU A 112 -10.98 9.09 5.66
N ILE A 113 -10.09 9.78 6.38
CA ILE A 113 -8.66 9.84 6.08
C ILE A 113 -7.93 8.88 7.01
N LEU A 114 -7.26 7.88 6.40
CA LEU A 114 -6.42 6.91 7.09
C LEU A 114 -4.99 7.03 6.58
N TYR A 115 -4.04 7.19 7.50
CA TYR A 115 -2.60 7.14 7.22
C TYR A 115 -2.06 5.74 7.48
N LEU A 116 -1.13 5.30 6.63
CA LEU A 116 -0.52 3.97 6.71
C LEU A 116 1.00 4.10 6.73
N GLY A 117 1.63 3.44 7.70
CA GLY A 117 3.07 3.19 7.72
C GLY A 117 3.38 1.86 7.03
N THR A 118 3.93 1.92 5.81
CA THR A 118 4.27 0.71 5.04
C THR A 118 5.62 0.14 5.47
N GLY A 119 5.74 -1.19 5.49
CA GLY A 119 6.87 -1.93 6.06
C GLY A 119 6.49 -2.61 7.38
N GLU A 120 7.28 -3.59 7.83
CA GLU A 120 7.07 -4.30 9.09
C GLU A 120 8.37 -4.35 9.90
N SER A 121 8.25 -4.43 11.23
CA SER A 121 9.39 -4.76 12.11
C SER A 121 9.28 -6.24 12.49
N LEU A 122 10.28 -7.02 12.11
CA LEU A 122 10.43 -8.43 12.50
C LEU A 122 11.39 -8.57 13.69
#